data_AF-A0A7G7MK86-F1
#
_entry.id   AF-A0A7G7MK86-F1
#
_cell.length_a   1.000
_cell.length_b   1.000
_cell.length_c   1.000
_cell.angle_alpha   90.00
_cell.angle_beta   90.00
_cell.angle_gamma   90.00
#
_symmetry.space_group_name_H-M   'P 1'
#
loop_
_entity.id
_entity.type
_entity.pdbx_description
1 polymer ?
#
loop_
_entity_poly.entity_id
_entity_poly.type
_entity_poly.pdbx_seq_one_letter_code
_entity_poly.pdbx_strand_id
1 'polypeptide(L)'
;MILLLVAVTPTLVFWAALRLVPRAVSAVQERLQERRRRAAPGPSLERAVADVRRLRREIRAGRPTSRVRQVALLWAYDDVLLQVCAIVGVAEPPLATAAETDRAFARLLTEAALEQAGVALDPPRGDTAAA
;
A
#
# COMPACT_ATOMS: atom_id res chain seq x y z
N MET A 1 0.40 -35.82 -33.04
CA MET A 1 -0.52 -35.45 -31.92
C MET A 1 0.16 -35.41 -30.56
N ILE A 2 1.07 -36.34 -30.22
CA ILE A 2 1.78 -36.39 -28.92
C ILE A 2 2.69 -35.16 -28.65
N LEU A 3 3.37 -34.63 -29.67
CA LEU A 3 4.28 -33.48 -29.51
C LEU A 3 3.57 -32.15 -29.19
N LEU A 4 2.34 -31.96 -29.68
CA LEU A 4 1.53 -30.77 -29.37
C LEU A 4 1.12 -30.73 -27.89
N LEU A 5 0.87 -31.90 -27.30
CA LEU A 5 0.49 -32.01 -25.90
C LEU A 5 1.64 -31.60 -24.96
N VAL A 6 2.88 -31.94 -25.33
CA VAL A 6 4.11 -31.66 -24.57
C VAL A 6 4.51 -30.18 -24.62
N ALA A 7 4.18 -29.48 -25.71
CA ALA A 7 4.50 -28.04 -25.83
C ALA A 7 3.45 -27.13 -25.16
N VAL A 8 2.20 -27.57 -25.10
CA VAL A 8 1.09 -26.77 -24.54
C VAL A 8 1.01 -26.88 -23.01
N THR A 9 1.44 -28.01 -22.45
CA THR A 9 1.45 -28.27 -20.99
C THR A 9 2.27 -27.25 -20.19
N PRO A 10 3.55 -26.95 -20.50
CA PRO A 10 4.33 -26.01 -19.69
C PRO A 10 3.75 -24.59 -19.72
N THR A 11 3.17 -24.19 -20.86
CA THR A 11 2.53 -22.88 -21.01
C THR A 11 1.27 -22.76 -20.16
N LEU A 12 0.42 -23.81 -20.14
CA LEU A 12 -0.77 -23.84 -19.29
C LEU A 12 -0.42 -23.88 -17.80
N VAL A 13 0.60 -24.65 -17.41
CA VAL A 13 1.08 -24.71 -16.02
C VAL A 13 1.64 -23.37 -15.59
N PHE A 14 2.45 -22.71 -16.43
CA PHE A 14 3.00 -21.39 -16.15
C PHE A 14 1.91 -20.32 -16.03
N TRP A 15 0.93 -20.34 -16.94
CA TRP A 15 -0.21 -19.43 -16.90
C TRP A 15 -1.11 -19.65 -15.67
N ALA A 16 -1.38 -20.91 -15.34
CA ALA A 16 -2.13 -21.27 -14.14
C ALA A 16 -1.37 -20.83 -12.89
N ALA A 17 -0.05 -21.09 -12.80
CA ALA A 17 0.78 -20.64 -11.70
C ALA A 17 0.74 -19.11 -11.54
N LEU A 18 0.88 -18.35 -12.63
CA LEU A 18 0.78 -16.89 -12.61
C LEU A 18 -0.58 -16.37 -12.12
N ARG A 19 -1.68 -17.12 -12.33
CA ARG A 19 -3.03 -16.75 -11.84
C ARG A 19 -3.38 -17.29 -10.46
N LEU A 20 -2.77 -18.40 -10.04
CA LEU A 20 -3.02 -19.06 -8.75
C LEU A 20 -2.14 -18.46 -7.65
N VAL A 21 -0.90 -18.10 -7.96
CA VAL A 21 0.02 -17.42 -7.03
C VAL A 21 -0.57 -16.14 -6.44
N PRO A 22 -1.12 -15.18 -7.20
CA PRO A 22 -1.68 -13.95 -6.60
C PRO A 22 -2.86 -14.23 -5.67
N ARG A 23 -3.67 -15.27 -5.93
CA ARG A 23 -4.78 -15.68 -5.06
C ARG A 23 -4.32 -16.43 -3.80
N ALA A 24 -3.27 -17.24 -3.93
CA ALA A 24 -2.68 -17.92 -2.79
C ALA A 24 -1.97 -16.92 -1.87
N VAL A 25 -1.30 -15.92 -2.44
CA VAL A 25 -0.62 -14.85 -1.70
C VAL A 25 -1.65 -14.02 -0.92
N SER A 26 -2.78 -13.62 -1.51
CA SER A 26 -3.80 -12.86 -0.78
C SER A 26 -4.37 -13.64 0.42
N ALA A 27 -4.71 -14.92 0.23
CA ALA A 27 -5.24 -15.76 1.32
C ALA A 27 -4.21 -16.04 2.43
N VAL A 28 -2.93 -16.17 2.08
CA VAL A 28 -1.85 -16.31 3.06
C VAL A 28 -1.63 -15.00 3.79
N GLN A 29 -1.70 -13.85 3.10
CA GLN A 29 -1.54 -12.54 3.73
C GLN A 29 -2.67 -12.23 4.71
N GLU A 30 -3.92 -12.55 4.39
CA GLU A 30 -5.06 -12.42 5.31
C GLU A 30 -4.82 -13.24 6.59
N ARG A 31 -4.43 -14.51 6.45
CA ARG A 31 -4.13 -15.38 7.61
C ARG A 31 -2.94 -14.91 8.42
N LEU A 32 -1.91 -14.36 7.75
CA LEU A 32 -0.73 -13.81 8.42
C LEU A 32 -1.07 -12.51 9.15
N GLN A 33 -1.93 -11.67 8.57
CA GLN A 33 -2.45 -10.44 9.18
C GLN A 33 -3.32 -10.75 10.39
N GLU A 34 -4.23 -11.72 10.32
CA GLU A 34 -5.02 -12.16 11.47
C GLU A 34 -4.15 -12.69 12.60
N ARG A 35 -3.13 -13.49 12.26
CA ARG A 35 -2.14 -13.99 13.23
C ARG A 35 -1.33 -12.86 13.84
N ARG A 36 -0.90 -11.87 13.06
CA ARG A 36 -0.21 -10.68 13.56
C ARG A 36 -1.10 -9.82 14.45
N ARG A 37 -2.37 -9.63 14.10
CA ARG A 37 -3.38 -8.93 14.92
C ARG A 37 -3.61 -9.60 16.27
N ARG A 38 -3.54 -10.93 16.33
CA ARG A 38 -3.67 -11.69 17.59
C ARG A 38 -2.38 -11.73 18.42
N ALA A 39 -1.21 -11.60 17.80
CA ALA A 39 0.09 -11.84 18.44
C ALA A 39 0.83 -10.58 18.89
N ALA A 40 0.52 -9.41 18.34
CA ALA A 40 1.22 -8.16 18.68
C ALA A 40 0.22 -7.07 19.04
N PRO A 41 0.42 -6.33 20.15
CA PRO A 41 -0.08 -4.97 20.23
C PRO A 41 0.53 -4.24 19.04
N GLY A 42 -0.28 -3.96 18.01
CA GLY A 42 0.17 -3.26 16.82
C GLY A 42 0.81 -1.91 17.21
N PRO A 43 1.63 -1.31 16.35
CA PRO A 43 2.10 0.06 16.59
C PRO A 43 0.89 0.92 16.93
N SER A 44 0.98 1.71 18.01
CA SER A 44 -0.08 2.64 18.36
C SER A 44 -0.37 3.50 17.14
N LEU A 45 -1.66 3.77 16.88
CA LEU A 45 -2.09 4.60 15.74
C LEU A 45 -1.26 5.88 15.64
N GLU A 46 -0.92 6.46 16.79
CA GLU A 46 -0.04 7.62 16.91
C GLU A 46 1.33 7.46 16.24
N ARG A 47 2.01 6.32 16.41
CA ARG A 47 3.30 6.04 15.76
C ARG A 47 3.14 5.87 14.25
N ALA A 48 2.11 5.14 13.82
CA ALA A 48 1.85 4.95 12.40
C ALA A 48 1.54 6.29 11.70
N VAL A 49 0.71 7.15 12.32
CA VAL A 49 0.43 8.49 11.80
C VAL A 49 1.66 9.39 11.83
N ALA A 50 2.50 9.30 12.86
CA ALA A 50 3.78 10.02 12.92
C ALA A 50 4.72 9.62 11.77
N ASP A 51 4.80 8.32 11.47
CA ASP A 51 5.59 7.78 10.37
C ASP A 51 5.06 8.25 9.01
N VAL A 52 3.74 8.23 8.77
CA VAL A 52 3.15 8.82 7.54
C VAL A 52 3.53 10.29 7.40
N ARG A 53 3.36 11.08 8.46
CA ARG A 53 3.67 12.52 8.44
C ARG A 53 5.14 12.78 8.15
N ARG A 54 6.05 12.00 8.75
CA ARG A 54 7.48 12.09 8.50
C ARG A 54 7.80 11.77 7.05
N LEU A 55 7.29 10.66 6.53
CA LEU A 55 7.60 10.20 5.18
C LEU A 55 7.01 11.15 4.11
N ARG A 56 5.83 11.73 4.37
CA ARG A 56 5.23 12.78 3.53
C ARG A 56 6.10 14.03 3.48
N ARG A 57 6.69 14.44 4.62
CA ARG A 57 7.65 15.56 4.66
C ARG A 57 8.90 15.23 3.84
N GLU A 58 9.43 14.02 3.94
CA GLU A 58 10.59 13.59 3.13
C GLU A 58 10.27 13.61 1.62
N ILE A 59 9.07 13.20 1.21
CA ILE A 59 8.62 13.29 -0.20
C ILE A 59 8.46 14.74 -0.65
N ARG A 60 7.86 15.60 0.17
CA ARG A 60 7.65 17.03 -0.13
C ARG A 60 8.96 17.85 -0.12
N ALA A 61 9.94 17.45 0.69
CA ALA A 61 11.22 18.15 0.86
C ALA A 61 12.13 18.07 -0.38
N GLY A 62 11.86 17.20 -1.34
CA GLY A 62 12.50 17.24 -2.65
C GLY A 62 12.87 15.88 -3.23
N ARG A 63 13.44 15.90 -4.44
CA ARG A 63 13.83 14.69 -5.17
C ARG A 63 14.96 13.96 -4.44
N PRO A 64 14.76 12.70 -4.04
CA PRO A 64 15.83 11.91 -3.45
C PRO A 64 16.99 11.74 -4.43
N THR A 65 18.17 11.48 -3.88
CA THR A 65 19.46 11.45 -4.60
C THR A 65 19.50 10.48 -5.78
N SER A 66 18.61 9.48 -5.85
CA SER A 66 18.52 8.52 -6.94
C SER A 66 17.08 8.08 -7.22
N ARG A 67 16.81 7.60 -8.45
CA ARG A 67 15.51 7.02 -8.81
C ARG A 67 15.16 5.80 -7.95
N VAL A 68 16.14 4.96 -7.62
CA VAL A 68 15.93 3.79 -6.74
C VAL A 68 15.46 4.24 -5.36
N ARG A 69 16.07 5.29 -4.80
CA ARG A 69 15.66 5.86 -3.51
C ARG A 69 14.28 6.49 -3.59
N GLN A 70 13.94 7.12 -4.72
CA GLN A 70 12.59 7.66 -4.96
C GLN A 70 11.54 6.56 -4.93
N VAL A 71 11.78 5.48 -5.67
CA VAL A 71 10.87 4.33 -5.70
C VAL A 71 10.76 3.73 -4.31
N ALA A 72 11.88 3.41 -3.64
CA ALA A 72 11.85 2.86 -2.29
C ALA A 72 11.06 3.74 -1.29
N LEU A 73 11.22 5.07 -1.35
CA LEU A 73 10.46 6.01 -0.52
C LEU A 73 8.95 5.96 -0.81
N LEU A 74 8.56 5.89 -2.09
CA LEU A 74 7.16 5.77 -2.49
C LEU A 74 6.56 4.43 -2.04
N TRP A 75 7.31 3.34 -2.12
CA TRP A 75 6.85 2.02 -1.66
C TRP A 75 6.68 1.98 -0.14
N ALA A 76 7.62 2.56 0.60
CA ALA A 76 7.50 2.70 2.04
C ALA A 76 6.28 3.55 2.43
N TYR A 77 5.97 4.59 1.65
CA TYR A 77 4.79 5.41 1.87
C TYR A 77 3.49 4.63 1.69
N ASP A 78 3.39 3.83 0.64
CA ASP A 78 2.21 3.01 0.39
C ASP A 78 1.99 1.97 1.50
N ASP A 79 3.06 1.34 1.99
CA ASP A 79 2.99 0.35 3.06
C ASP A 79 2.45 0.96 4.37
N VAL A 80 2.98 2.13 4.76
CA VAL A 80 2.50 2.83 5.97
C VAL A 80 1.05 3.32 5.76
N LEU A 81 0.66 3.77 4.57
CA LEU A 81 -0.71 4.21 4.29
C LEU A 81 -1.71 3.06 4.47
N LEU A 82 -1.40 1.88 3.93
CA LEU A 82 -2.20 0.67 4.10
C LEU A 82 -2.22 0.19 5.55
N GLN A 83 -1.11 0.33 6.28
CA GLN A 83 -1.05 0.03 7.70
C GLN A 83 -2.00 0.93 8.51
N VAL A 84 -2.04 2.25 8.23
CA VAL A 84 -2.97 3.17 8.90
C VAL A 84 -4.42 2.81 8.56
N CYS A 85 -4.72 2.52 7.30
CA CYS A 85 -6.06 2.06 6.89
C CYS A 85 -6.48 0.80 7.68
N ALA A 86 -5.57 -0.16 7.85
CA ALA A 86 -5.84 -1.38 8.61
C ALA A 86 -6.08 -1.14 10.10
N ILE A 87 -5.46 -0.11 10.70
CA ILE A 87 -5.66 0.28 12.10
C ILE A 87 -6.99 1.01 12.29
N VAL A 88 -7.33 1.90 11.37
CA VAL A 88 -8.55 2.74 11.42
C VAL A 88 -9.80 1.96 10.97
N GLY A 89 -9.63 0.80 10.33
CA GLY A 89 -10.73 -0.06 9.91
C GLY A 89 -11.27 0.24 8.50
N VAL A 90 -10.47 0.90 7.66
CA VAL A 90 -10.78 1.05 6.23
C VAL A 90 -10.46 -0.29 5.55
N ALA A 91 -11.50 -1.10 5.31
CA ALA A 91 -11.36 -2.48 4.86
C ALA A 91 -10.82 -2.63 3.42
N GLU A 92 -11.12 -1.66 2.54
CA GLU A 92 -10.74 -1.70 1.12
C GLU A 92 -10.20 -0.34 0.66
N PRO A 93 -8.98 0.03 1.04
CA PRO A 93 -8.36 1.25 0.53
C PRO A 93 -8.11 1.09 -0.98
N PRO A 94 -8.43 2.10 -1.82
CA PRO A 94 -8.21 2.06 -3.27
C PRO A 94 -6.77 1.68 -3.67
N LEU A 95 -5.79 2.00 -2.82
CA LEU A 95 -4.39 1.65 -3.01
C LEU A 95 -4.09 0.14 -2.93
N ALA A 96 -4.91 -0.65 -2.23
CA ALA A 96 -4.68 -2.09 -2.07
C ALA A 96 -4.89 -2.90 -3.36
N THR A 97 -5.73 -2.39 -4.28
CA THR A 97 -6.10 -3.09 -5.52
C THR A 97 -5.59 -2.38 -6.78
N ALA A 98 -4.91 -1.25 -6.63
CA ALA A 98 -4.46 -0.42 -7.74
C ALA A 98 -3.34 -1.08 -8.57
N ALA A 99 -3.43 -0.92 -9.89
CA ALA A 99 -2.32 -1.20 -10.78
C ALA A 99 -1.20 -0.17 -10.62
N GLU A 100 0.04 -0.54 -10.98
CA GLU A 100 1.21 0.34 -10.81
C GLU A 100 1.03 1.70 -11.52
N THR A 101 0.38 1.71 -12.69
CA THR A 101 0.11 2.94 -13.46
C THR A 101 -0.85 3.89 -12.74
N ASP A 102 -1.82 3.36 -11.99
CA ASP A 102 -2.87 4.13 -11.31
C ASP A 102 -2.52 4.41 -9.85
N ARG A 103 -1.37 3.92 -9.39
CA ARG A 103 -0.99 3.91 -7.97
C ARG A 103 -0.89 5.29 -7.36
N ALA A 104 -0.40 6.27 -8.14
CA ALA A 104 -0.34 7.66 -7.70
C ALA A 104 -1.75 8.25 -7.43
N PHE A 105 -2.73 7.90 -8.26
CA PHE A 105 -4.12 8.34 -8.09
C PHE A 105 -4.80 7.59 -6.94
N ALA A 106 -4.63 6.27 -6.88
CA ALA A 106 -5.15 5.45 -5.79
C ALA A 106 -4.61 5.86 -4.41
N ARG A 107 -3.37 6.32 -4.36
CA ARG A 107 -2.76 6.92 -3.17
C ARG A 107 -3.51 8.16 -2.71
N LEU A 108 -3.82 9.09 -3.62
CA LEU A 108 -4.60 10.29 -3.29
C LEU A 108 -6.00 9.93 -2.76
N LEU A 109 -6.68 8.97 -3.39
CA LEU A 109 -7.98 8.51 -2.90
C LEU A 109 -7.90 7.85 -1.51
N THR A 110 -6.81 7.13 -1.25
CA THR A 110 -6.59 6.49 0.05
C THR A 110 -6.24 7.51 1.13
N GLU A 111 -5.48 8.56 0.80
CA GLU A 111 -5.27 9.70 1.69
C GLU A 111 -6.61 10.37 2.04
N ALA A 112 -7.48 10.61 1.05
CA ALA A 112 -8.80 11.18 1.28
C ALA A 112 -9.70 10.28 2.15
N ALA A 113 -9.65 8.95 1.95
CA ALA A 113 -10.39 7.99 2.77
C ALA A 113 -9.91 8.01 4.23
N LEU A 114 -8.61 8.17 4.45
CA LEU A 114 -8.04 8.33 5.79
C LEU A 114 -8.46 9.65 6.45
N GLU A 115 -8.50 10.75 5.68
CA GLU A 115 -9.00 12.04 6.16
C GLU A 115 -10.48 11.98 6.54
N GLN A 116 -11.31 11.32 5.74
CA GLN A 116 -12.73 11.07 6.05
C GLN A 116 -12.92 10.21 7.30
N ALA A 117 -11.98 9.31 7.58
CA ALA A 117 -11.95 8.52 8.80
C ALA A 117 -11.37 9.28 10.02
N GLY A 118 -11.06 10.57 9.88
CA GLY A 118 -10.59 11.45 10.96
C GLY A 118 -9.07 11.50 11.13
N VAL A 119 -8.29 10.87 10.25
CA VAL A 119 -6.82 10.97 10.27
C VAL A 119 -6.38 12.18 9.45
N ALA A 120 -6.10 13.30 10.12
CA ALA A 120 -5.58 14.49 9.46
C ALA A 120 -4.14 14.27 8.95
N LEU A 121 -4.01 14.05 7.64
CA LEU A 121 -2.75 13.86 6.94
C LEU A 121 -2.12 15.19 6.52
N ASP A 122 -2.92 16.21 6.18
CA ASP A 122 -2.47 17.60 6.13
C ASP A 122 -2.78 18.29 7.46
N PRO A 123 -1.83 19.05 8.05
CA PRO A 123 -2.22 20.03 9.05
C PRO A 123 -3.20 21.01 8.39
N PRO A 124 -4.23 21.52 9.10
CA PRO A 124 -5.01 22.63 8.58
C PRO A 124 -4.00 23.69 8.14
N ARG A 125 -4.08 24.14 6.89
CA ARG A 125 -3.34 25.31 6.44
C ARG A 125 -3.77 26.41 7.39
N GLY A 126 -2.97 26.70 8.41
CA GLY A 126 -3.20 27.86 9.25
C GLY A 126 -3.26 29.05 8.31
N ASP A 127 -4.25 29.90 8.52
CA ASP A 127 -4.49 31.15 7.81
C ASP A 127 -3.30 32.12 7.95
N THR A 128 -2.10 31.77 7.47
CA THR A 128 -0.99 32.70 7.26
C THR A 128 -1.15 33.34 5.89
N ALA A 129 -2.32 33.93 5.66
CA ALA A 129 -2.63 34.86 4.59
C ALA A 129 -3.43 36.04 5.17
N ALA A 130 -2.95 36.57 6.30
CA ALA A 130 -3.37 37.84 6.88
C ALA A 130 -2.27 38.35 7.82
N ALA A 131 -1.18 38.87 7.23
CA ALA A 131 -0.26 39.81 7.88
C ALA A 131 0.55 40.54 6.80
#